data_AF-A0A426R7N0-F1
#
_entry.id   AF-A0A426R7N0-F1
#
_cell.length_a   1.000
_cell.length_b   1.000
_cell.length_c   1.000
_cell.angle_alpha   90.00
_cell.angle_beta   90.00
_cell.angle_gamma   90.00
#
_symmetry.space_group_name_H-M   'P 1'
#
loop_
_entity.id
_entity.type
_entity.pdbx_description
1 polymer ?
#
loop_
_entity_poly.entity_id
_entity_poly.type
_entity_poly.pdbx_seq_one_letter_code
_entity_poly.pdbx_strand_id
1 'polypeptide(L)'
;MLNDWYYDERKYMNMYIFVKAFEYFGDMENAIKWANYSFELDSEIKLYTHKYTLRIMIGYKLLQNKYQESIEIEKGIERFENELNEELANEIQNKLQRDAFLKMLVEYKSKPKLVDDDYYFTFNIIPIVLRELTLLLENKIQKIDLISHIKEHLNKNENIFEDKEALKNILYLFDNFPNNSFESKSLLDWVFDIESENKRPIQIIAYLICSLNASSSDALKLHFAVMTYLEKVIRGISKGSHLFILYPFVYKFWTSRVLTSPQDFYFLELWQKNLERSTNVKNKFKVVAIYALVCMHLSQQPNQIEESWMQEYIDYVRKNN
;
A
#
# COMPACT_ATOMS: atom_id res chain seq x y z
N MET A 1 2.81 38.20 -6.71
CA MET A 1 3.62 37.29 -5.86
C MET A 1 2.88 36.85 -4.60
N LEU A 2 2.66 37.69 -3.58
CA LEU A 2 2.00 37.24 -2.32
C LEU A 2 0.54 36.79 -2.51
N ASN A 3 -0.23 37.51 -3.35
CA ASN A 3 -1.63 37.16 -3.65
C ASN A 3 -1.77 35.88 -4.46
N ASP A 4 -0.82 35.61 -5.36
CA ASP A 4 -0.80 34.41 -6.21
C ASP A 4 -0.49 33.19 -5.36
N TRP A 5 0.51 33.30 -4.49
CA TRP A 5 0.89 32.26 -3.53
C TRP A 5 -0.28 31.89 -2.59
N TYR A 6 -0.97 32.89 -2.05
CA TYR A 6 -2.16 32.70 -1.21
C TYR A 6 -3.35 32.11 -1.97
N TYR A 7 -3.46 32.34 -3.28
CA TYR A 7 -4.51 31.77 -4.11
C TYR A 7 -4.23 30.30 -4.44
N ASP A 8 -2.99 29.97 -4.79
CA ASP A 8 -2.54 28.60 -5.03
C ASP A 8 -2.64 27.74 -3.78
N GLU A 9 -2.26 28.30 -2.62
CA GLU A 9 -2.40 27.62 -1.33
C GLU A 9 -3.87 27.26 -1.03
N ARG A 10 -4.78 28.22 -1.23
CA ARG A 10 -6.22 27.99 -1.05
C ARG A 10 -6.77 26.96 -2.02
N LYS A 11 -6.35 27.01 -3.29
CA LYS A 11 -6.76 26.03 -4.31
C LYS A 11 -6.43 24.61 -3.87
N TYR A 12 -5.17 24.31 -3.53
CA TYR A 12 -4.81 22.94 -3.15
C TYR A 12 -5.42 22.53 -1.80
N MET A 13 -5.51 23.45 -0.83
CA MET A 13 -6.12 23.15 0.47
C MET A 13 -7.58 22.73 0.33
N ASN A 14 -8.34 23.40 -0.54
CA ASN A 14 -9.72 23.00 -0.83
C ASN A 14 -9.77 21.58 -1.42
N MET A 15 -8.90 21.24 -2.39
CA MET A 15 -8.86 19.89 -2.96
C MET A 15 -8.56 18.85 -1.87
N TYR A 16 -7.56 19.12 -1.03
CA TYR A 16 -7.18 18.24 0.07
C TYR A 16 -8.34 17.99 1.04
N ILE A 17 -9.05 19.05 1.46
CA ILE A 17 -10.19 18.96 2.35
C ILE A 17 -11.31 18.12 1.72
N PHE A 18 -11.62 18.33 0.44
CA PHE A 18 -12.64 17.53 -0.25
C PHE A 18 -12.25 16.06 -0.32
N VAL A 19 -11.02 15.73 -0.73
CA VAL A 19 -10.53 14.35 -0.73
C VAL A 19 -10.67 13.72 0.66
N LYS A 20 -10.28 14.43 1.72
CA LYS A 20 -10.40 13.92 3.10
C LYS A 20 -11.85 13.77 3.58
N ALA A 21 -12.75 14.65 3.15
CA ALA A 21 -14.16 14.54 3.45
C ALA A 21 -14.77 13.30 2.77
N PHE A 22 -14.50 13.08 1.48
CA PHE A 22 -15.01 11.90 0.77
C PHE A 22 -14.38 10.59 1.26
N GLU A 23 -13.10 10.59 1.64
CA GLU A 23 -12.48 9.45 2.36
C GLU A 23 -13.22 9.14 3.67
N TYR A 24 -13.61 10.17 4.43
CA TYR A 24 -14.33 9.99 5.70
C TYR A 24 -15.71 9.35 5.46
N PHE A 25 -16.42 9.75 4.41
CA PHE A 25 -17.71 9.18 4.04
C PHE A 25 -17.62 7.85 3.27
N GLY A 26 -16.42 7.42 2.89
CA GLY A 26 -16.21 6.21 2.06
C GLY A 26 -16.63 6.40 0.60
N ASP A 27 -16.77 7.63 0.13
CA ASP A 27 -17.15 7.97 -1.24
C ASP A 27 -15.90 7.98 -2.14
N MET A 28 -15.57 6.81 -2.67
CA MET A 28 -14.39 6.62 -3.52
C MET A 28 -14.46 7.43 -4.81
N GLU A 29 -15.64 7.56 -5.43
CA GLU A 29 -15.79 8.23 -6.72
C GLU A 29 -15.47 9.73 -6.61
N ASN A 30 -16.05 10.41 -5.61
CA ASN A 30 -15.76 11.82 -5.39
C ASN A 30 -14.34 12.03 -4.85
N ALA A 31 -13.80 11.13 -4.02
CA ALA A 31 -12.41 11.21 -3.60
C ALA A 31 -11.45 11.16 -4.80
N ILE A 32 -11.68 10.24 -5.75
CA ILE A 32 -10.93 10.13 -7.00
C ILE A 32 -11.06 11.41 -7.85
N LYS A 33 -12.29 11.93 -7.99
CA LYS A 33 -12.55 13.15 -8.76
C LYS A 33 -11.71 14.33 -8.25
N TRP A 34 -11.72 14.58 -6.94
CA TRP A 34 -10.98 15.69 -6.34
C TRP A 34 -9.47 15.45 -6.32
N ALA A 35 -9.01 14.18 -6.20
CA ALA A 35 -7.61 13.85 -6.36
C ALA A 35 -7.11 14.14 -7.79
N ASN A 36 -7.90 13.82 -8.82
CA ASN A 36 -7.58 14.15 -10.22
C ASN A 36 -7.41 15.65 -10.44
N TYR A 37 -8.32 16.47 -9.92
CA TYR A 37 -8.15 17.93 -9.96
C TYR A 37 -6.86 18.38 -9.28
N SER A 38 -6.49 17.76 -8.16
CA SER A 38 -5.21 18.08 -7.51
C SER A 38 -4.01 17.73 -8.41
N PHE A 39 -4.05 16.63 -9.15
CA PHE A 39 -2.99 16.26 -10.10
C PHE A 39 -2.93 17.20 -11.31
N GLU A 40 -4.06 17.69 -11.81
CA GLU A 40 -4.11 18.66 -12.92
C GLU A 40 -3.44 19.99 -12.53
N LEU A 41 -3.61 20.41 -11.26
CA LEU A 41 -3.00 21.62 -10.71
C LEU A 41 -1.48 21.50 -10.45
N ASP A 42 -0.89 20.30 -10.56
CA ASP A 42 0.52 20.06 -10.25
C ASP A 42 1.48 20.93 -11.09
N SER A 43 1.09 21.19 -12.33
CA SER A 43 1.83 22.05 -13.25
C SER A 43 1.71 23.55 -12.96
N GLU A 44 0.64 23.95 -12.27
CA GLU A 44 0.33 25.34 -11.90
C GLU A 44 0.92 25.71 -10.53
N ILE A 45 0.92 24.78 -9.57
CA ILE A 45 1.24 25.04 -8.17
C ILE A 45 2.62 24.46 -7.81
N LYS A 46 3.60 25.35 -7.63
CA LYS A 46 4.98 25.00 -7.23
C LYS A 46 5.20 25.12 -5.72
N LEU A 47 4.32 24.51 -4.92
CA LEU A 47 4.41 24.52 -3.45
C LEU A 47 4.84 23.16 -2.91
N TYR A 48 5.80 23.13 -1.99
CA TYR A 48 6.26 21.89 -1.34
C TYR A 48 5.12 21.16 -0.63
N THR A 49 4.25 21.90 0.07
CA THR A 49 3.06 21.36 0.74
C THR A 49 2.08 20.71 -0.24
N HIS A 50 1.96 21.26 -1.45
CA HIS A 50 1.16 20.67 -2.51
C HIS A 50 1.81 19.35 -2.99
N LYS A 51 3.12 19.31 -3.25
CA LYS A 51 3.81 18.08 -3.66
C LYS A 51 3.67 16.95 -2.63
N TYR A 52 3.82 17.26 -1.34
CA TYR A 52 3.55 16.28 -0.28
C TYR A 52 2.08 15.78 -0.28
N THR A 53 1.14 16.67 -0.55
CA THR A 53 -0.28 16.34 -0.69
C THR A 53 -0.56 15.46 -1.92
N LEU A 54 0.20 15.61 -3.01
CA LEU A 54 0.08 14.72 -4.16
C LEU A 54 0.56 13.32 -3.83
N ARG A 55 1.67 13.19 -3.09
CA ARG A 55 2.22 11.88 -2.65
C ARG A 55 1.18 11.03 -1.93
N ILE A 56 0.40 11.63 -1.02
CA ILE A 56 -0.67 10.92 -0.30
C ILE A 56 -1.88 10.58 -1.20
N MET A 57 -2.03 11.24 -2.35
CA MET A 57 -3.11 11.00 -3.32
C MET A 57 -2.72 9.97 -4.40
N ILE A 58 -1.46 9.57 -4.51
CA ILE A 58 -0.97 8.64 -5.54
C ILE A 58 -1.80 7.34 -5.58
N GLY A 59 -2.27 6.85 -4.44
CA GLY A 59 -3.16 5.69 -4.37
C GLY A 59 -4.40 5.77 -5.27
N TYR A 60 -4.92 6.96 -5.55
CA TYR A 60 -6.05 7.14 -6.47
C TYR A 60 -5.72 6.84 -7.93
N LYS A 61 -4.48 7.07 -8.37
CA LYS A 61 -4.02 6.64 -9.71
C LYS A 61 -3.98 5.12 -9.80
N LEU A 62 -3.60 4.44 -8.73
CA LEU A 62 -3.61 2.98 -8.67
C LEU A 62 -5.04 2.42 -8.76
N LEU A 63 -6.02 3.05 -8.10
CA LEU A 63 -7.43 2.65 -8.20
C LEU A 63 -7.99 2.76 -9.62
N GLN A 64 -7.48 3.74 -10.39
CA GLN A 64 -7.80 3.96 -11.79
C GLN A 64 -6.99 3.09 -12.76
N ASN A 65 -6.16 2.17 -12.26
CA ASN A 65 -5.22 1.34 -13.05
C ASN A 65 -4.21 2.19 -13.87
N LYS A 66 -3.95 3.43 -13.44
CA LYS A 66 -2.98 4.36 -14.05
C LYS A 66 -1.63 4.22 -13.36
N TYR A 67 -1.07 3.01 -13.37
CA TYR A 67 0.16 2.69 -12.63
C TYR A 67 1.38 3.46 -13.15
N GLN A 68 1.45 3.73 -14.45
CA GLN A 68 2.56 4.53 -14.98
C GLN A 68 2.49 5.98 -14.49
N GLU A 69 1.30 6.59 -14.51
CA GLU A 69 1.10 7.96 -14.02
C GLU A 69 1.46 8.08 -12.53
N SER A 70 1.19 7.06 -11.72
CA SER A 70 1.50 7.07 -10.28
C SER A 70 3.00 7.25 -10.01
N ILE A 71 3.84 6.56 -10.79
CA ILE A 71 5.30 6.66 -10.70
C ILE A 71 5.81 7.99 -11.22
N GLU A 72 5.27 8.46 -12.34
CA GLU A 72 5.68 9.72 -12.94
C GLU A 72 5.45 10.89 -12.00
N ILE A 73 4.34 10.85 -11.26
CA ILE A 73 4.03 11.80 -10.19
C ILE A 73 5.05 11.67 -9.05
N GLU A 74 5.33 10.45 -8.55
CA GLU A 74 6.31 10.26 -7.47
C GLU A 74 7.70 10.78 -7.86
N LYS A 75 8.18 10.44 -9.07
CA LYS A 75 9.44 10.97 -9.62
C LYS A 75 9.41 12.48 -9.80
N GLY A 76 8.26 13.05 -10.17
CA GLY A 76 8.07 14.49 -10.27
C GLY A 76 8.23 15.17 -8.91
N ILE A 77 7.65 14.58 -7.87
CA ILE A 77 7.78 15.04 -6.48
C ILE A 77 9.25 14.92 -6.03
N GLU A 78 9.89 13.76 -6.19
CA GLU A 78 11.29 13.57 -5.78
C GLU A 78 12.24 14.56 -6.47
N ARG A 79 12.07 14.81 -7.78
CA ARG A 79 12.85 15.83 -8.49
C ARG A 79 12.65 17.21 -7.89
N PHE A 80 11.41 17.62 -7.65
CA PHE A 80 11.10 18.90 -7.02
C PHE A 80 11.72 19.01 -5.61
N GLU A 81 11.64 17.96 -4.79
CA GLU A 81 12.25 17.96 -3.46
C GLU A 81 13.78 18.09 -3.54
N ASN A 82 14.42 17.46 -4.51
CA ASN A 82 15.86 17.57 -4.71
C ASN A 82 16.27 18.96 -5.20
N GLU A 83 15.56 19.54 -6.17
CA GLU A 83 15.77 20.91 -6.64
C GLU A 83 15.66 21.92 -5.49
N LEU A 84 14.59 21.84 -4.68
CA LEU A 84 14.41 22.71 -3.52
C LEU A 84 15.54 22.57 -2.49
N ASN A 85 16.01 21.34 -2.24
CA ASN A 85 17.11 21.10 -1.31
C ASN A 85 18.45 21.67 -1.82
N GLU A 86 18.70 21.59 -3.13
CA GLU A 86 19.88 22.19 -3.75
C GLU A 86 19.83 23.72 -3.71
N GLU A 87 18.67 24.31 -3.98
CA GLU A 87 18.44 25.76 -3.84
C GLU A 87 18.73 26.23 -2.41
N LEU A 88 18.13 25.59 -1.41
CA LEU A 88 18.36 25.89 0.01
C LEU A 88 19.84 25.74 0.40
N ALA A 89 20.51 24.70 -0.10
CA ALA A 89 21.94 24.50 0.15
C ALA A 89 22.80 25.61 -0.46
N ASN A 90 22.41 26.16 -1.61
CA ASN A 90 23.11 27.25 -2.28
C ASN A 90 22.94 28.60 -1.57
N GLU A 91 21.85 28.79 -0.83
CA GLU A 91 21.63 30.00 0.00
C GLU A 91 22.54 30.04 1.25
N ILE A 92 23.10 28.90 1.67
CA ILE A 92 24.00 28.81 2.81
C ILE A 92 25.40 29.31 2.41
N GLN A 93 25.70 30.56 2.77
CA GLN A 93 26.98 31.20 2.46
C GLN A 93 28.20 30.56 3.16
N ASN A 94 28.01 30.02 4.36
CA ASN A 94 29.09 29.41 5.14
C ASN A 94 29.34 27.96 4.66
N LYS A 95 30.54 27.69 4.14
CA LYS A 95 30.93 26.38 3.61
C LYS A 95 30.75 25.22 4.61
N LEU A 96 31.13 25.40 5.87
CA LEU A 96 30.98 24.37 6.92
C LEU A 96 29.51 24.07 7.21
N GLN A 97 28.65 25.10 7.25
CA GLN A 97 27.21 24.93 7.45
C GLN A 97 26.55 24.30 6.22
N ARG A 98 26.99 24.64 5.01
CA ARG A 98 26.52 24.05 3.76
C ARG A 98 26.90 22.57 3.70
N ASP A 99 28.15 22.24 3.98
CA ASP A 99 28.63 20.85 3.99
C ASP A 99 27.90 20.03 5.07
N ALA A 100 27.64 20.61 6.25
CA ALA A 100 26.85 19.99 7.29
C ALA A 100 25.37 19.83 6.91
N PHE A 101 24.76 20.81 6.23
CA PHE A 101 23.39 20.74 5.74
C PHE A 101 23.24 19.70 4.64
N LEU A 102 24.14 19.66 3.66
CA LEU A 102 24.16 18.63 2.61
C LEU A 102 24.40 17.25 3.21
N LYS A 103 25.32 17.12 4.17
CA LYS A 103 25.54 15.87 4.89
C LYS A 103 24.31 15.47 5.71
N MET A 104 23.65 16.41 6.37
CA MET A 104 22.37 16.18 7.04
C MET A 104 21.31 15.75 6.03
N LEU A 105 21.19 16.38 4.87
CA LEU A 105 20.29 15.93 3.82
C LEU A 105 20.66 14.52 3.34
N VAL A 106 21.93 14.12 3.35
CA VAL A 106 22.38 12.76 2.98
C VAL A 106 22.17 11.74 4.10
N GLU A 107 22.17 12.16 5.37
CA GLU A 107 22.05 11.29 6.55
C GLU A 107 20.61 11.21 7.08
N TYR A 108 19.87 12.31 7.08
CA TYR A 108 18.43 12.39 7.41
C TYR A 108 17.55 11.93 6.25
N LYS A 109 17.95 12.19 5.00
CA LYS A 109 17.42 11.34 3.95
C LYS A 109 18.16 10.02 4.11
N SER A 110 17.44 8.96 4.39
CA SER A 110 17.84 7.60 4.01
C SER A 110 17.96 7.45 2.47
N LYS A 111 18.21 8.54 1.72
CA LYS A 111 18.13 8.68 0.26
C LYS A 111 18.83 9.97 -0.21
N PRO A 112 20.10 9.91 -0.62
CA PRO A 112 20.43 10.54 -1.89
C PRO A 112 21.11 9.50 -2.77
N LYS A 113 20.29 8.55 -3.20
CA LYS A 113 20.36 7.94 -4.51
C LYS A 113 18.94 7.84 -5.04
N LEU A 114 18.81 7.97 -6.34
CA LEU A 114 17.54 7.92 -7.03
C LEU A 114 16.85 6.60 -6.66
N VAL A 115 15.76 6.70 -5.90
CA VAL A 115 14.87 5.59 -5.51
C VAL A 115 15.54 4.47 -4.69
N ASP A 116 15.38 4.53 -3.36
CA ASP A 116 15.47 3.31 -2.53
C ASP A 116 14.45 2.30 -3.07
N ASP A 117 14.94 1.18 -3.58
CA ASP A 117 14.12 0.13 -4.17
C ASP A 117 13.08 -0.38 -3.16
N ASP A 118 13.41 -0.45 -1.87
CA ASP A 118 12.47 -0.87 -0.81
C ASP A 118 11.27 0.08 -0.75
N TYR A 119 11.52 1.39 -0.89
CA TYR A 119 10.46 2.39 -0.99
C TYR A 119 9.61 2.17 -2.24
N TYR A 120 10.22 1.96 -3.40
CA TYR A 120 9.44 1.79 -4.61
C TYR A 120 8.59 0.51 -4.57
N PHE A 121 9.18 -0.61 -4.14
CA PHE A 121 8.45 -1.86 -4.00
C PHE A 121 7.32 -1.74 -2.99
N THR A 122 7.57 -1.11 -1.84
CA THR A 122 6.59 -0.99 -0.77
C THR A 122 5.46 -0.02 -1.07
N PHE A 123 5.76 1.11 -1.72
CA PHE A 123 4.80 2.21 -1.90
C PHE A 123 4.14 2.23 -3.28
N ASN A 124 4.70 1.54 -4.28
CA ASN A 124 4.10 1.40 -5.62
C ASN A 124 3.71 -0.04 -5.92
N ILE A 125 4.68 -0.97 -5.90
CA ILE A 125 4.44 -2.35 -6.39
C ILE A 125 3.46 -3.11 -5.50
N ILE A 126 3.65 -3.11 -4.17
CA ILE A 126 2.74 -3.85 -3.27
C ILE A 126 1.29 -3.33 -3.36
N PRO A 127 1.01 -2.01 -3.33
CA PRO A 127 -0.33 -1.50 -3.59
C PRO A 127 -0.92 -1.91 -4.95
N ILE A 128 -0.12 -1.98 -6.01
CA ILE A 128 -0.57 -2.49 -7.32
C ILE A 128 -0.94 -3.98 -7.21
N VAL A 129 -0.09 -4.79 -6.57
CA VAL A 129 -0.36 -6.22 -6.34
C VAL A 129 -1.66 -6.41 -5.56
N LEU A 130 -1.88 -5.67 -4.47
CA LEU A 130 -3.12 -5.72 -3.70
C LEU A 130 -4.35 -5.35 -4.54
N ARG A 131 -4.23 -4.32 -5.39
CA ARG A 131 -5.30 -3.89 -6.30
C ARG A 131 -5.63 -4.98 -7.33
N GLU A 132 -4.63 -5.50 -8.02
CA GLU A 132 -4.79 -6.54 -9.04
C GLU A 132 -5.34 -7.83 -8.42
N LEU A 133 -4.83 -8.25 -7.25
CA LEU A 133 -5.37 -9.38 -6.51
C LEU A 133 -6.83 -9.16 -6.10
N THR A 134 -7.21 -7.94 -5.73
CA THR A 134 -8.61 -7.61 -5.45
C THR A 134 -9.47 -7.78 -6.70
N LEU A 135 -9.02 -7.29 -7.85
CA LEU A 135 -9.74 -7.44 -9.12
C LEU A 135 -9.88 -8.90 -9.54
N LEU A 136 -8.84 -9.72 -9.30
CA LEU A 136 -8.86 -11.16 -9.53
C LEU A 136 -9.93 -11.83 -8.63
N LEU A 137 -9.94 -11.52 -7.33
CA LEU A 137 -10.94 -12.05 -6.38
C LEU A 137 -12.37 -11.60 -6.71
N GLU A 138 -12.53 -10.44 -7.36
CA GLU A 138 -13.82 -9.93 -7.86
C GLU A 138 -14.22 -10.52 -9.22
N ASN A 139 -13.43 -11.43 -9.80
CA ASN A 139 -13.60 -11.99 -11.14
C ASN A 139 -13.67 -10.91 -12.26
N LYS A 140 -13.01 -9.76 -12.04
CA LYS A 140 -12.96 -8.67 -13.03
C LYS A 140 -11.81 -8.84 -14.03
N ILE A 141 -10.81 -9.62 -13.66
CA ILE A 141 -9.65 -9.96 -14.48
C ILE A 141 -9.32 -11.44 -14.29
N GLN A 142 -8.58 -12.03 -15.22
CA GLN A 142 -8.03 -13.38 -15.07
C GLN A 142 -6.62 -13.32 -14.48
N LYS A 143 -6.13 -14.48 -14.01
CA LYS A 143 -4.77 -14.62 -13.49
C LYS A 143 -3.71 -14.17 -14.52
N ILE A 144 -3.92 -14.48 -15.81
CA ILE A 144 -2.99 -14.10 -16.88
C ILE A 144 -2.92 -12.58 -17.06
N ASP A 145 -4.05 -11.89 -16.91
CA ASP A 145 -4.13 -10.43 -17.00
C ASP A 145 -3.35 -9.77 -15.85
N LEU A 146 -3.57 -10.25 -14.61
CA LEU A 146 -2.83 -9.79 -13.41
C LEU A 146 -1.31 -9.89 -13.62
N ILE A 147 -0.84 -11.07 -14.06
CA ILE A 147 0.58 -11.32 -14.28
C ILE A 147 1.10 -10.39 -15.38
N SER A 148 0.35 -10.26 -16.49
CA SER A 148 0.73 -9.40 -17.61
C SER A 148 0.84 -7.94 -17.20
N HIS A 149 -0.17 -7.39 -16.51
CA HIS A 149 -0.20 -5.98 -16.09
C HIS A 149 0.96 -5.64 -15.15
N ILE A 150 1.22 -6.48 -14.14
CA ILE A 150 2.30 -6.25 -13.19
C ILE A 150 3.66 -6.37 -13.88
N LYS A 151 3.87 -7.38 -14.72
CA LYS A 151 5.13 -7.54 -15.46
C LYS A 151 5.37 -6.39 -16.44
N GLU A 152 4.34 -5.97 -17.18
CA GLU A 152 4.43 -4.81 -18.08
C GLU A 152 4.86 -3.57 -17.30
N HIS A 153 4.25 -3.34 -16.14
CA HIS A 153 4.58 -2.23 -15.27
C HIS A 153 6.02 -2.28 -14.74
N LEU A 154 6.47 -3.44 -14.27
CA LEU A 154 7.85 -3.65 -13.79
C LEU A 154 8.87 -3.44 -14.91
N ASN A 155 8.63 -4.00 -16.10
CA ASN A 155 9.53 -3.90 -17.25
C ASN A 155 9.65 -2.46 -17.78
N LYS A 156 8.52 -1.74 -17.89
CA LYS A 156 8.53 -0.31 -18.32
C LYS A 156 9.36 0.58 -17.39
N ASN A 157 9.50 0.15 -16.13
CA ASN A 157 10.13 0.92 -15.08
C ASN A 157 11.42 0.27 -14.57
N GLU A 158 11.98 -0.70 -15.32
CA GLU A 158 13.21 -1.40 -14.96
C GLU A 158 14.35 -0.43 -14.63
N ASN A 159 14.46 0.68 -15.37
CA ASN A 159 15.51 1.68 -15.21
C ASN A 159 15.46 2.44 -13.87
N ILE A 160 14.36 2.32 -13.12
CA ILE A 160 14.23 2.94 -11.79
C ILE A 160 15.04 2.18 -10.76
N PHE A 161 15.09 0.84 -10.88
CA PHE A 161 15.59 0.00 -9.81
C PHE A 161 17.11 -0.06 -9.80
N GLU A 162 17.74 0.15 -8.64
CA GLU A 162 19.19 -0.04 -8.49
C GLU A 162 19.52 -1.55 -8.33
N ASP A 163 18.77 -2.24 -7.49
CA ASP A 163 18.79 -3.68 -7.25
C ASP A 163 18.03 -4.43 -8.36
N LYS A 164 18.74 -4.66 -9.46
CA LYS A 164 18.24 -5.47 -10.58
C LYS A 164 17.92 -6.91 -10.18
N GLU A 165 18.55 -7.44 -9.13
CA GLU A 165 18.32 -8.80 -8.68
C GLU A 165 16.98 -8.92 -7.94
N ALA A 166 16.64 -7.95 -7.11
CA ALA A 166 15.31 -7.86 -6.51
C ALA A 166 14.20 -7.75 -7.55
N LEU A 167 14.41 -6.94 -8.59
CA LEU A 167 13.46 -6.86 -9.71
C LEU A 167 13.26 -8.21 -10.40
N LYS A 168 14.36 -8.93 -10.71
CA LYS A 168 14.28 -10.29 -11.29
C LYS A 168 13.55 -11.25 -10.37
N ASN A 169 13.82 -11.19 -9.07
CA ASN A 169 13.15 -12.05 -8.09
C ASN A 169 11.64 -11.79 -8.04
N ILE A 170 11.20 -10.53 -8.12
CA ILE A 170 9.79 -10.19 -8.19
C ILE A 170 9.17 -10.68 -9.51
N LEU A 171 9.85 -10.48 -10.65
CA LEU A 171 9.39 -11.02 -11.93
C LEU A 171 9.26 -12.56 -11.88
N TYR A 172 10.21 -13.24 -11.23
CA TYR A 172 10.18 -14.68 -11.02
C TYR A 172 8.95 -15.12 -10.21
N LEU A 173 8.55 -14.38 -9.17
CA LEU A 173 7.31 -14.66 -8.42
C LEU A 173 6.08 -14.67 -9.33
N PHE A 174 6.00 -13.75 -10.29
CA PHE A 174 4.87 -13.67 -11.22
C PHE A 174 4.96 -14.71 -12.35
N ASP A 175 6.15 -15.04 -12.80
CA ASP A 175 6.37 -16.13 -13.77
C ASP A 175 6.03 -17.51 -13.18
N ASN A 176 6.22 -17.67 -11.87
CA ASN A 176 5.92 -18.89 -11.13
C ASN A 176 4.70 -18.72 -10.23
N PHE A 177 3.74 -17.86 -10.63
CA PHE A 177 2.55 -17.62 -9.83
C PHE A 177 1.82 -18.95 -9.56
N PRO A 178 1.60 -19.34 -8.30
CA PRO A 178 1.18 -20.70 -7.97
C PRO A 178 -0.25 -21.00 -8.42
N ASN A 179 -0.50 -22.23 -8.84
CA ASN A 179 -1.83 -22.76 -9.19
C ASN A 179 -2.42 -23.67 -8.10
N ASN A 180 -1.59 -24.09 -7.15
CA ASN A 180 -1.98 -25.03 -6.10
C ASN A 180 -1.06 -24.88 -4.87
N SER A 181 -1.38 -25.60 -3.81
CA SER A 181 -0.65 -25.54 -2.54
C SER A 181 0.79 -26.05 -2.62
N PHE A 182 1.08 -27.02 -3.51
CA PHE A 182 2.43 -27.54 -3.71
C PHE A 182 3.33 -26.49 -4.35
N GLU A 183 2.86 -25.86 -5.43
CA GLU A 183 3.56 -24.74 -6.08
C GLU A 183 3.75 -23.56 -5.13
N SER A 184 2.74 -23.22 -4.32
CA SER A 184 2.88 -22.18 -3.28
C SER A 184 4.00 -22.52 -2.30
N LYS A 185 4.11 -23.78 -1.86
CA LYS A 185 5.17 -24.21 -0.93
C LYS A 185 6.55 -24.12 -1.58
N SER A 186 6.70 -24.64 -2.80
CA SER A 186 7.96 -24.56 -3.54
C SER A 186 8.42 -23.11 -3.74
N LEU A 187 7.48 -22.20 -4.04
CA LEU A 187 7.79 -20.78 -4.20
C LEU A 187 8.21 -20.14 -2.87
N LEU A 188 7.53 -20.46 -1.76
CA LEU A 188 7.90 -19.94 -0.43
C LEU A 188 9.28 -20.45 0.01
N ASP A 189 9.56 -21.73 -0.18
CA ASP A 189 10.87 -22.32 0.13
C ASP A 189 11.98 -21.58 -0.65
N TRP A 190 11.78 -21.32 -1.95
CA TRP A 190 12.70 -20.51 -2.74
C TRP A 190 12.89 -19.10 -2.17
N VAL A 191 11.81 -18.41 -1.78
CA VAL A 191 11.88 -17.06 -1.18
C VAL A 191 12.65 -17.03 0.14
N PHE A 192 12.56 -18.09 0.94
CA PHE A 192 13.32 -18.19 2.19
C PHE A 192 14.82 -18.24 1.95
N ASP A 193 15.26 -18.83 0.83
CA ASP A 193 16.66 -19.00 0.48
C ASP A 193 17.28 -17.80 -0.25
N ILE A 194 16.48 -16.83 -0.71
CA ILE A 194 17.01 -15.63 -1.40
C ILE A 194 17.88 -14.78 -0.47
N GLU A 195 19.05 -14.40 -0.96
CA GLU A 195 19.89 -13.33 -0.41
C GLU A 195 19.69 -12.05 -1.23
N SER A 196 18.98 -11.06 -0.68
CA SER A 196 18.74 -9.76 -1.33
C SER A 196 18.55 -8.69 -0.25
N GLU A 197 19.06 -7.48 -0.51
CA GLU A 197 18.83 -6.31 0.37
C GLU A 197 17.33 -5.95 0.42
N ASN A 198 16.61 -6.20 -0.67
CA ASN A 198 15.17 -5.97 -0.82
C ASN A 198 14.33 -7.25 -0.58
N LYS A 199 14.81 -8.17 0.26
CA LYS A 199 14.09 -9.43 0.55
C LYS A 199 12.69 -9.22 1.14
N ARG A 200 12.47 -8.17 1.94
CA ARG A 200 11.18 -7.94 2.61
C ARG A 200 10.04 -7.70 1.60
N PRO A 201 10.14 -6.78 0.63
CA PRO A 201 9.10 -6.64 -0.39
C PRO A 201 8.85 -7.92 -1.20
N ILE A 202 9.89 -8.66 -1.55
CA ILE A 202 9.78 -9.97 -2.24
C ILE A 202 8.95 -10.94 -1.40
N GLN A 203 9.27 -11.07 -0.10
CA GLN A 203 8.54 -11.91 0.85
C GLN A 203 7.07 -11.49 0.98
N ILE A 204 6.81 -10.19 1.06
CA ILE A 204 5.43 -9.68 1.14
C ILE A 204 4.62 -10.11 -0.08
N ILE A 205 5.14 -9.89 -1.29
CA ILE A 205 4.45 -10.25 -2.53
C ILE A 205 4.22 -11.76 -2.57
N ALA A 206 5.24 -12.56 -2.23
CA ALA A 206 5.15 -14.01 -2.17
C ALA A 206 4.06 -14.50 -1.19
N TYR A 207 3.98 -13.92 0.00
CA TYR A 207 2.99 -14.31 0.99
C TYR A 207 1.57 -13.94 0.54
N LEU A 208 1.39 -12.79 -0.11
CA LEU A 208 0.11 -12.39 -0.69
C LEU A 208 -0.35 -13.37 -1.77
N ILE A 209 0.50 -13.70 -2.75
CA ILE A 209 0.13 -14.62 -3.85
C ILE A 209 -0.05 -16.07 -3.36
N CYS A 210 0.86 -16.57 -2.52
CA CYS A 210 0.82 -17.95 -2.04
C CYS A 210 -0.37 -18.20 -1.12
N SER A 211 -0.83 -17.16 -0.40
CA SER A 211 -2.02 -17.25 0.45
C SER A 211 -3.30 -17.60 -0.32
N LEU A 212 -3.38 -17.36 -1.64
CA LEU A 212 -4.55 -17.70 -2.45
C LEU A 212 -4.80 -19.22 -2.49
N ASN A 213 -3.73 -20.03 -2.56
CA ASN A 213 -3.82 -21.48 -2.67
C ASN A 213 -3.53 -22.22 -1.35
N ALA A 214 -3.27 -21.50 -0.25
CA ALA A 214 -3.02 -22.07 1.06
C ALA A 214 -4.34 -22.51 1.74
N SER A 215 -4.23 -23.39 2.76
CA SER A 215 -5.34 -23.68 3.69
C SER A 215 -5.77 -22.39 4.42
N SER A 216 -6.99 -22.32 4.96
CA SER A 216 -7.43 -21.06 5.60
C SER A 216 -6.59 -20.68 6.82
N SER A 217 -6.12 -21.65 7.60
CA SER A 217 -5.19 -21.38 8.71
C SER A 217 -3.81 -20.92 8.23
N ASP A 218 -3.26 -21.54 7.17
CA ASP A 218 -1.95 -21.14 6.66
C ASP A 218 -2.00 -19.80 5.92
N ALA A 219 -3.10 -19.52 5.21
CA ALA A 219 -3.36 -18.20 4.64
C ALA A 219 -3.40 -17.12 5.74
N LEU A 220 -4.02 -17.41 6.89
CA LEU A 220 -4.04 -16.48 8.02
C LEU A 220 -2.62 -16.23 8.56
N LYS A 221 -1.79 -17.28 8.70
CA LYS A 221 -0.39 -17.13 9.14
C LYS A 221 0.44 -16.31 8.16
N LEU A 222 0.32 -16.57 6.86
CA LEU A 222 1.00 -15.80 5.81
C LEU A 222 0.58 -14.33 5.85
N HIS A 223 -0.72 -14.06 6.01
CA HIS A 223 -1.22 -12.70 6.16
C HIS A 223 -0.70 -12.04 7.43
N PHE A 224 -0.73 -12.68 8.59
CA PHE A 224 -0.22 -12.08 9.83
C PHE A 224 1.27 -11.73 9.77
N ALA A 225 2.06 -12.53 9.07
CA ALA A 225 3.48 -12.26 8.88
C ALA A 225 3.76 -10.95 8.11
N VAL A 226 2.79 -10.42 7.34
CA VAL A 226 2.98 -9.21 6.52
C VAL A 226 2.02 -8.07 6.86
N MET A 227 0.83 -8.36 7.38
CA MET A 227 -0.25 -7.37 7.52
C MET A 227 -0.03 -6.38 8.64
N THR A 228 0.64 -6.78 9.72
CA THR A 228 1.05 -5.86 10.78
C THR A 228 1.95 -4.74 10.24
N TYR A 229 2.88 -5.11 9.34
CA TYR A 229 3.74 -4.16 8.63
C TYR A 229 2.97 -3.37 7.55
N LEU A 230 2.22 -4.05 6.68
CA LEU A 230 1.49 -3.40 5.59
C LEU A 230 0.43 -2.41 6.09
N GLU A 231 -0.30 -2.75 7.14
CA GLU A 231 -1.26 -1.85 7.77
C GLU A 231 -0.57 -0.56 8.22
N LYS A 232 0.61 -0.67 8.85
CA LYS A 232 1.38 0.51 9.28
C LYS A 232 1.87 1.33 8.09
N VAL A 233 2.44 0.68 7.09
CA VAL A 233 3.04 1.38 5.95
C VAL A 233 1.98 1.99 5.04
N ILE A 234 1.01 1.22 4.57
CA ILE A 234 -0.04 1.69 3.65
C ILE A 234 -0.90 2.79 4.30
N ARG A 235 -1.23 2.65 5.58
CA ARG A 235 -1.92 3.72 6.34
C ARG A 235 -1.05 4.95 6.53
N GLY A 236 0.27 4.77 6.62
CA GLY A 236 1.26 5.85 6.62
C GLY A 236 1.35 6.59 5.29
N ILE A 237 1.10 5.92 4.15
CA ILE A 237 1.00 6.55 2.83
C ILE A 237 -0.19 7.50 2.82
N SER A 238 -1.39 6.94 3.01
CA SER A 238 -2.60 7.73 3.11
C SER A 238 -3.76 6.91 3.66
N LYS A 239 -4.70 7.61 4.28
CA LYS A 239 -5.99 7.04 4.70
C LYS A 239 -6.78 6.48 3.51
N GLY A 240 -6.64 7.09 2.32
CA GLY A 240 -7.27 6.61 1.09
C GLY A 240 -6.71 5.26 0.63
N SER A 241 -5.39 5.10 0.57
CA SER A 241 -4.76 3.81 0.20
C SER A 241 -5.13 2.70 1.19
N HIS A 242 -5.18 3.01 2.48
CA HIS A 242 -5.67 2.09 3.50
C HIS A 242 -7.13 1.64 3.23
N LEU A 243 -8.02 2.61 3.02
CA LEU A 243 -9.46 2.36 2.91
C LEU A 243 -9.87 1.74 1.57
N PHE A 244 -9.20 2.10 0.49
CA PHE A 244 -9.62 1.77 -0.88
C PHE A 244 -8.70 0.74 -1.58
N ILE A 245 -7.50 0.46 -1.06
CA ILE A 245 -6.59 -0.56 -1.63
C ILE A 245 -6.45 -1.74 -0.66
N LEU A 246 -5.96 -1.49 0.56
CA LEU A 246 -5.67 -2.58 1.51
C LEU A 246 -6.94 -3.22 2.06
N TYR A 247 -7.89 -2.41 2.56
CA TYR A 247 -9.12 -2.94 3.13
C TYR A 247 -9.96 -3.76 2.12
N PRO A 248 -10.18 -3.31 0.87
CA PRO A 248 -10.92 -4.11 -0.11
C PRO A 248 -10.27 -5.45 -0.43
N PHE A 249 -8.94 -5.51 -0.52
CA PHE A 249 -8.21 -6.78 -0.66
C PHE A 249 -8.53 -7.73 0.50
N VAL A 250 -8.32 -7.27 1.75
CA VAL A 250 -8.52 -8.09 2.95
C VAL A 250 -9.97 -8.56 3.05
N TYR A 251 -10.92 -7.65 2.85
CA TYR A 251 -12.35 -7.97 2.87
C TYR A 251 -12.71 -9.00 1.80
N LYS A 252 -12.30 -8.80 0.55
CA LYS A 252 -12.62 -9.71 -0.56
C LYS A 252 -11.94 -11.06 -0.42
N PHE A 253 -10.69 -11.10 0.04
CA PHE A 253 -9.96 -12.34 0.25
C PHE A 253 -10.70 -13.23 1.26
N TRP A 254 -10.99 -12.70 2.44
CA TRP A 254 -11.59 -13.50 3.52
C TRP A 254 -13.05 -13.86 3.27
N THR A 255 -13.83 -12.94 2.69
CA THR A 255 -15.22 -13.26 2.32
C THR A 255 -15.29 -14.31 1.22
N SER A 256 -14.43 -14.24 0.21
CA SER A 256 -14.36 -15.26 -0.84
C SER A 256 -13.94 -16.61 -0.26
N ARG A 257 -12.96 -16.62 0.65
CA ARG A 257 -12.46 -17.84 1.28
C ARG A 257 -13.50 -18.54 2.14
N VAL A 258 -14.31 -17.79 2.90
CA VAL A 258 -15.45 -18.36 3.65
C VAL A 258 -16.47 -19.01 2.72
N LEU A 259 -16.69 -18.45 1.53
CA LEU A 259 -17.61 -19.01 0.54
C LEU A 259 -17.04 -20.27 -0.13
N THR A 260 -15.74 -20.32 -0.41
CA THR A 260 -15.11 -21.46 -1.10
C THR A 260 -14.72 -22.61 -0.17
N SER A 261 -14.43 -22.31 1.10
CA SER A 261 -13.97 -23.28 2.09
C SER A 261 -14.71 -23.14 3.43
N PRO A 262 -16.05 -23.21 3.45
CA PRO A 262 -16.83 -22.98 4.67
C PRO A 262 -16.50 -23.95 5.79
N GLN A 263 -16.09 -25.19 5.47
CA GLN A 263 -15.73 -26.22 6.44
C GLN A 263 -14.55 -25.84 7.35
N ASP A 264 -13.73 -24.86 6.95
CA ASP A 264 -12.58 -24.41 7.75
C ASP A 264 -13.02 -23.49 8.91
N PHE A 265 -14.25 -22.98 8.88
CA PHE A 265 -14.74 -21.93 9.78
C PHE A 265 -15.84 -22.45 10.72
N TYR A 266 -15.74 -22.08 11.99
CA TYR A 266 -16.71 -22.36 13.04
C TYR A 266 -17.80 -21.29 13.11
N PHE A 267 -18.98 -21.64 13.62
CA PHE A 267 -20.09 -20.71 13.90
C PHE A 267 -20.48 -19.82 12.70
N LEU A 268 -20.49 -20.40 11.49
CA LEU A 268 -20.78 -19.66 10.26
C LEU A 268 -22.15 -18.99 10.25
N GLU A 269 -23.12 -19.49 11.00
CA GLU A 269 -24.43 -18.86 11.20
C GLU A 269 -24.34 -17.45 11.79
N LEU A 270 -23.25 -17.13 12.48
CA LEU A 270 -22.98 -15.79 13.03
C LEU A 270 -22.09 -14.94 12.11
N TRP A 271 -21.50 -15.51 11.06
CA TRP A 271 -20.52 -14.83 10.19
C TRP A 271 -21.08 -13.53 9.63
N GLN A 272 -22.25 -13.56 8.99
CA GLN A 272 -22.81 -12.38 8.34
C GLN A 272 -23.07 -11.23 9.33
N LYS A 273 -23.66 -11.55 10.49
CA LYS A 273 -23.91 -10.58 11.57
C LYS A 273 -22.63 -9.96 12.10
N ASN A 274 -21.58 -10.78 12.28
CA ASN A 274 -20.29 -10.31 12.78
C ASN A 274 -19.53 -9.54 11.70
N LEU A 275 -19.65 -9.92 10.43
CA LEU A 275 -19.09 -9.21 9.29
C LEU A 275 -19.69 -7.81 9.17
N GLU A 276 -21.01 -7.67 9.24
CA GLU A 276 -21.68 -6.37 9.25
C GLU A 276 -21.12 -5.46 10.35
N ARG A 277 -20.97 -5.98 11.57
CA ARG A 277 -20.33 -5.26 12.68
C ARG A 277 -18.89 -4.86 12.36
N SER A 278 -18.07 -5.79 11.87
CA SER A 278 -16.67 -5.53 11.50
C SER A 278 -16.51 -4.56 10.34
N THR A 279 -17.52 -4.43 9.47
CA THR A 279 -17.52 -3.45 8.37
C THR A 279 -18.01 -2.06 8.79
N ASN A 280 -18.84 -1.99 9.85
CA ASN A 280 -19.40 -0.76 10.41
C ASN A 280 -18.56 -0.20 11.58
N VAL A 281 -17.24 -0.19 11.40
CA VAL A 281 -16.28 0.40 12.34
C VAL A 281 -15.61 1.62 11.73
N LYS A 282 -14.95 2.43 12.56
CA LYS A 282 -14.12 3.56 12.09
C LYS A 282 -13.12 3.07 11.04
N ASN A 283 -12.89 3.85 9.98
CA ASN A 283 -12.01 3.49 8.86
C ASN A 283 -10.66 2.90 9.32
N LYS A 284 -10.03 3.51 10.34
CA LYS A 284 -8.76 3.06 10.92
C LYS A 284 -8.74 1.63 11.48
N PHE A 285 -9.90 1.02 11.73
CA PHE A 285 -10.04 -0.32 12.31
C PHE A 285 -10.53 -1.35 11.30
N LYS A 286 -10.88 -0.95 10.07
CA LYS A 286 -11.56 -1.84 9.12
C LYS A 286 -10.76 -3.10 8.79
N VAL A 287 -9.45 -3.01 8.58
CA VAL A 287 -8.59 -4.18 8.32
C VAL A 287 -8.51 -5.08 9.55
N VAL A 288 -8.15 -4.50 10.70
CA VAL A 288 -8.01 -5.20 11.98
C VAL A 288 -9.31 -5.92 12.39
N ALA A 289 -10.46 -5.31 12.16
CA ALA A 289 -11.77 -5.88 12.47
C ALA A 289 -12.09 -7.13 11.64
N ILE A 290 -11.59 -7.23 10.40
CA ILE A 290 -11.72 -8.45 9.59
C ILE A 290 -10.79 -9.54 10.12
N TYR A 291 -9.54 -9.22 10.49
CA TYR A 291 -8.65 -10.24 11.07
C TYR A 291 -9.15 -10.76 12.42
N ALA A 292 -9.68 -9.89 13.28
CA ALA A 292 -10.30 -10.31 14.54
C ALA A 292 -11.50 -11.24 14.31
N LEU A 293 -12.34 -10.93 13.30
CA LEU A 293 -13.44 -11.79 12.88
C LEU A 293 -12.94 -13.16 12.40
N VAL A 294 -11.93 -13.17 11.54
CA VAL A 294 -11.35 -14.40 10.98
C VAL A 294 -10.71 -15.25 12.07
N CYS A 295 -9.95 -14.67 13.00
CA CYS A 295 -9.39 -15.39 14.15
C CYS A 295 -10.46 -16.09 14.98
N MET A 296 -11.56 -15.38 15.27
CA MET A 296 -12.69 -15.94 16.01
C MET A 296 -13.31 -17.14 15.27
N HIS A 297 -13.55 -17.01 13.96
CA HIS A 297 -14.18 -18.06 13.18
C HIS A 297 -13.23 -19.21 12.81
N LEU A 298 -11.91 -19.01 12.77
CA LEU A 298 -10.93 -20.09 12.61
C LEU A 298 -10.50 -20.71 13.95
N SER A 299 -10.98 -20.20 15.09
CA SER A 299 -10.52 -20.58 16.43
C SER A 299 -8.99 -20.46 16.59
N GLN A 300 -8.38 -19.50 15.89
CA GLN A 300 -6.93 -19.28 15.91
C GLN A 300 -6.59 -18.21 16.93
N GLN A 301 -5.83 -18.60 17.96
CA GLN A 301 -5.32 -17.67 18.97
C GLN A 301 -4.17 -16.84 18.36
N PRO A 302 -4.27 -15.50 18.35
CA PRO A 302 -3.19 -14.67 17.88
C PRO A 302 -1.99 -14.73 18.84
N ASN A 303 -0.77 -14.56 18.33
CA ASN A 303 0.41 -14.41 19.17
C ASN A 303 0.50 -12.98 19.76
N GLN A 304 1.49 -12.75 20.64
CA GLN A 304 1.67 -11.46 21.30
C GLN A 304 1.80 -10.26 20.34
N ILE A 305 2.42 -10.44 19.18
CA ILE A 305 2.59 -9.37 18.18
C ILE A 305 1.25 -9.05 17.52
N GLU A 306 0.50 -10.08 17.15
CA GLU A 306 -0.82 -9.96 16.53
C GLU A 306 -1.85 -9.38 17.51
N GLU A 307 -1.85 -9.83 18.77
CA GLU A 307 -2.68 -9.27 19.84
C GLU A 307 -2.38 -7.79 20.07
N SER A 308 -1.10 -7.43 20.17
CA SER A 308 -0.67 -6.03 20.33
C SER A 308 -1.15 -5.15 19.17
N TRP A 309 -1.07 -5.66 17.93
CA TRP A 309 -1.59 -4.97 16.77
C TRP A 309 -3.12 -4.79 16.82
N MET A 310 -3.85 -5.79 17.31
CA MET A 310 -5.31 -5.74 17.44
C MET A 310 -5.81 -4.98 18.68
N GLN A 311 -4.94 -4.64 19.63
CA GLN A 311 -5.33 -4.12 20.94
C GLN A 311 -6.17 -2.84 20.86
N GLU A 312 -5.80 -1.89 19.99
CA GLU A 312 -6.53 -0.63 19.85
C GLU A 312 -7.99 -0.87 19.40
N TYR A 313 -8.20 -1.87 18.54
CA TYR A 313 -9.52 -2.29 18.10
C TYR A 313 -10.29 -3.01 19.22
N ILE A 314 -9.63 -3.92 19.95
CA ILE A 314 -10.23 -4.64 21.09
C ILE A 314 -10.74 -3.64 22.14
N ASP A 315 -9.93 -2.64 22.49
CA ASP A 315 -10.31 -1.59 23.43
C ASP A 315 -11.46 -0.73 22.90
N TYR A 316 -11.49 -0.46 21.59
CA TYR A 316 -12.60 0.23 20.95
C TYR A 316 -13.90 -0.57 21.06
N VAL A 317 -13.87 -1.87 20.76
CA VAL A 317 -15.05 -2.75 20.86
C VAL A 317 -15.56 -2.83 22.30
N ARG A 318 -14.66 -2.99 23.29
CA ARG A 318 -15.02 -3.04 24.73
C ARG A 318 -15.63 -1.75 25.27
N LYS A 319 -15.36 -0.60 24.66
CA LYS A 319 -15.93 0.69 25.08
C LYS A 319 -17.29 1.00 24.44
N ASN A 320 -17.65 0.30 23.36
CA ASN A 320 -18.84 0.60 22.55
C ASN A 320 -19.86 -0.56 22.55
N ASN A 321 -19.58 -1.64 23.27
CA ASN A 321 -20.50 -2.72 23.65
C ASN A 321 -20.58 -2.75 25.18
#